data_AF-H3ZD96-F1
#
_entry.id   AF-H3ZD96-F1
#
_cell.length_a   1.000
_cell.length_b   1.000
_cell.length_c   1.000
_cell.angle_alpha   90.00
_cell.angle_beta   90.00
_cell.angle_gamma   90.00
#
_symmetry.space_group_name_H-M   'P 1'
#
loop_
_entity.id
_entity.type
_entity.pdbx_description
1 polymer ?
#
loop_
_entity_poly.entity_id
_entity_poly.type
_entity_poly.pdbx_seq_one_letter_code
_entity_poly.pdbx_strand_id
1 'polypeptide(L)'
;MTPKPTPADVVKWSVAALEILDKAATLIAKKYARKDAFTSPDVTKEYLKYRMAHHGREVFAVILLDNQHRLIEFCELFHGTIDAAPVYPREVVKLVLEHNAGAVIFAHNHPSGVAEPSEADKRITKRLTDALALIDVKVLDHIVVGETPVSFAERGLI
;
A
#
# COMPACT_ATOMS: atom_id res chain seq x y z
N MET A 1 1.61 29.79 24.35
CA MET A 1 1.71 29.29 22.97
C MET A 1 2.82 28.27 22.94
N THR A 2 2.50 26.99 22.82
CA THR A 2 3.51 25.95 22.61
C THR A 2 4.00 26.03 21.16
N PRO A 3 5.32 25.95 20.91
CA PRO A 3 5.84 25.97 19.54
C PRO A 3 5.35 24.74 18.78
N LYS A 4 4.92 24.95 17.53
CA LYS A 4 4.54 23.91 16.57
C LYS A 4 5.80 23.09 16.24
N PRO A 5 5.78 21.75 16.24
CA PRO A 5 6.94 20.95 15.88
C PRO A 5 7.35 21.25 14.43
N THR A 6 8.64 21.53 14.22
CA THR A 6 9.28 21.66 12.91
C THR A 6 9.31 20.31 12.19
N PRO A 7 9.18 20.26 10.85
CA PRO A 7 9.26 19.01 10.10
C PRO A 7 10.62 18.37 10.34
N ALA A 8 10.61 17.14 10.86
CA ALA A 8 11.80 16.33 11.05
C ALA A 8 12.57 16.20 9.73
N ASP A 9 13.89 16.24 9.81
CA ASP A 9 14.80 15.95 8.72
C ASP A 9 14.36 14.66 8.02
N VAL A 10 13.81 14.78 6.81
CA VAL A 10 13.47 13.63 5.97
C VAL A 10 14.79 12.92 5.71
N VAL A 11 15.02 11.79 6.37
CA VAL A 11 16.19 10.95 6.16
C VAL A 11 16.26 10.63 4.67
N LYS A 12 17.21 11.26 3.98
CA LYS A 12 17.37 11.10 2.54
C LYS A 12 18.18 9.83 2.30
N TRP A 13 17.48 8.74 2.03
CA TRP A 13 18.08 7.44 1.77
C TRP A 13 18.92 7.46 0.48
N SER A 14 20.09 6.81 0.51
CA SER A 14 20.91 6.63 -0.70
C SER A 14 20.27 5.62 -1.64
N VAL A 15 20.59 5.69 -2.94
CA VAL A 15 20.12 4.72 -3.95
C VAL A 15 20.47 3.29 -3.53
N ALA A 16 21.69 3.07 -3.03
CA ALA A 16 22.13 1.76 -2.53
C ALA A 16 21.28 1.27 -1.34
N ALA A 17 20.86 2.16 -0.44
CA ALA A 17 19.99 1.78 0.67
C ALA A 17 18.58 1.39 0.17
N LEU A 18 18.03 2.11 -0.82
CA LEU A 18 16.74 1.78 -1.43
C LEU A 18 16.79 0.42 -2.14
N GLU A 19 17.88 0.11 -2.85
CA GLU A 19 18.08 -1.21 -3.48
C GLU A 19 18.15 -2.34 -2.44
N ILE A 20 18.76 -2.11 -1.28
CA ILE A 20 18.81 -3.10 -0.19
C ILE A 20 17.41 -3.34 0.38
N LEU A 21 16.62 -2.28 0.58
CA LEU A 21 15.24 -2.38 1.05
C LEU A 21 14.36 -3.15 0.06
N ASP A 22 14.50 -2.88 -1.24
CA ASP A 22 13.76 -3.60 -2.28
C ASP A 22 14.14 -5.09 -2.35
N LYS A 23 15.43 -5.40 -2.23
CA LYS A 23 15.92 -6.78 -2.11
C LYS A 23 15.38 -7.46 -0.86
N ALA A 24 15.37 -6.77 0.29
CA ALA A 24 14.82 -7.30 1.54
C ALA A 24 13.33 -7.61 1.40
N ALA A 25 12.54 -6.69 0.85
CA ALA A 25 11.12 -6.90 0.57
C ALA A 25 10.90 -8.09 -0.37
N THR A 26 11.71 -8.22 -1.41
CA THR A 26 11.67 -9.35 -2.34
C THR A 26 12.00 -10.68 -1.65
N LEU A 27 13.00 -10.71 -0.77
CA LEU A 27 13.35 -11.90 0.01
C LEU A 27 12.25 -12.31 0.98
N ILE A 28 11.59 -11.34 1.61
CA ILE A 28 10.42 -11.55 2.46
C ILE A 28 9.28 -12.15 1.64
N ALA A 29 8.92 -11.54 0.51
CA ALA A 29 7.90 -12.08 -0.38
C ALA A 29 8.23 -13.52 -0.80
N LYS A 30 9.48 -13.81 -1.15
CA LYS A 30 9.95 -15.17 -1.51
C LYS A 30 9.92 -16.15 -0.34
N LYS A 31 10.28 -15.72 0.88
CA LYS A 31 10.20 -16.53 2.10
C LYS A 31 8.77 -17.00 2.35
N TYR A 32 7.79 -16.13 2.13
CA TYR A 32 6.38 -16.42 2.34
C TYR A 32 5.65 -16.92 1.09
N ALA A 33 6.27 -16.88 -0.11
CA ALA A 33 5.69 -17.37 -1.37
C ALA A 33 5.37 -18.88 -1.36
N ARG A 34 5.91 -19.65 -0.41
CA ARG A 34 5.54 -21.05 -0.19
C ARG A 34 4.28 -21.24 0.67
N LYS A 35 3.67 -20.17 1.19
CA LYS A 35 2.52 -20.20 2.12
C LYS A 35 1.54 -19.04 1.88
N ASP A 36 1.22 -18.71 0.62
CA ASP A 36 0.21 -17.70 0.31
C ASP A 36 0.52 -16.31 0.92
N ALA A 37 1.71 -15.77 0.61
CA ALA A 37 2.31 -14.59 1.25
C ALA A 37 1.36 -13.40 1.50
N PHE A 38 0.40 -13.15 0.61
CA PHE A 38 -0.50 -12.00 0.68
C PHE A 38 -1.90 -12.34 1.22
N THR A 39 -2.06 -13.52 1.83
CA THR A 39 -3.27 -13.89 2.59
C THR A 39 -3.14 -13.62 4.09
N SER A 40 -1.93 -13.29 4.56
CA SER A 40 -1.66 -12.86 5.93
C SER A 40 -1.48 -11.33 5.97
N PRO A 41 -2.31 -10.59 6.72
CA PRO A 41 -2.10 -9.16 6.94
C PRO A 41 -0.72 -8.86 7.52
N ASP A 42 -0.20 -9.67 8.43
CA ASP A 42 1.12 -9.46 9.04
C ASP A 42 2.27 -9.53 8.02
N VAL A 43 2.25 -10.53 7.14
CA VAL A 43 3.24 -10.65 6.07
C VAL A 43 3.12 -9.46 5.10
N THR A 44 1.90 -9.05 4.77
CA THR A 44 1.63 -7.92 3.88
C THR A 44 2.13 -6.61 4.49
N LYS A 45 1.84 -6.36 5.78
CA LYS A 45 2.34 -5.21 6.55
C LYS A 45 3.86 -5.18 6.60
N GLU A 46 4.51 -6.33 6.87
CA GLU A 46 5.97 -6.44 6.88
C GLU A 46 6.57 -6.10 5.50
N TYR A 47 6.04 -6.72 4.44
CA TYR A 47 6.47 -6.46 3.06
C TYR A 47 6.35 -4.97 2.69
N LEU A 48 5.19 -4.37 2.95
CA LEU A 48 4.92 -2.97 2.61
C LEU A 48 5.75 -1.98 3.43
N LYS A 49 6.10 -2.31 4.68
CA LYS A 49 6.98 -1.48 5.49
C LYS A 49 8.34 -1.28 4.82
N TYR A 50 8.94 -2.34 4.26
CA TYR A 50 10.21 -2.20 3.54
C TYR A 50 10.05 -1.48 2.19
N ARG A 51 8.94 -1.71 1.49
CA ARG A 51 8.67 -1.08 0.19
C ARG A 51 8.32 0.40 0.27
N MET A 52 7.67 0.86 1.34
CA MET A 52 7.01 2.17 1.33
C MET A 52 7.37 3.09 2.50
N ALA A 53 7.88 2.58 3.63
CA ALA A 53 8.11 3.43 4.81
C ALA A 53 9.20 4.49 4.61
N HIS A 54 10.05 4.35 3.58
CA HIS A 54 11.13 5.29 3.27
C HIS A 54 10.66 6.47 2.40
N HIS A 55 9.42 6.46 1.90
CA HIS A 55 8.90 7.54 1.08
C HIS A 55 8.65 8.79 1.92
N GLY A 56 9.30 9.91 1.55
CA GLY A 56 9.14 11.20 2.22
C GLY A 56 7.87 11.98 1.83
N ARG A 57 7.01 11.38 1.01
CA ARG A 57 5.69 11.89 0.59
C ARG A 57 4.70 10.73 0.58
N GLU A 58 3.41 11.04 0.55
CA GLU A 58 2.42 9.98 0.41
C GLU A 58 2.49 9.34 -0.98
N VAL A 59 2.53 8.02 -1.02
CA VAL A 59 2.50 7.21 -2.23
C VAL A 59 1.39 6.19 -2.08
N PHE A 60 0.48 6.17 -3.04
CA PHE A 60 -0.55 5.13 -3.14
C PHE A 60 -0.09 4.04 -4.10
N ALA A 61 -0.12 2.80 -3.64
CA ALA A 61 0.32 1.62 -4.35
C ALA A 61 -0.78 0.55 -4.41
N VAL A 62 -0.64 -0.35 -5.38
CA VAL A 62 -1.52 -1.50 -5.59
C VAL A 62 -0.66 -2.75 -5.67
N ILE A 63 -0.95 -3.73 -4.82
CA ILE A 63 -0.49 -5.10 -4.97
C ILE A 63 -1.50 -5.82 -5.86
N LEU A 64 -1.06 -6.30 -7.01
CA LEU A 64 -1.84 -7.04 -7.98
C LEU A 64 -1.67 -8.54 -7.73
N LEU A 65 -2.78 -9.26 -7.60
CA LEU A 65 -2.81 -10.67 -7.25
C LEU A 65 -3.60 -11.49 -8.28
N ASP A 66 -3.19 -12.75 -8.47
CA ASP A 66 -3.99 -13.72 -9.22
C ASP A 66 -5.18 -14.25 -8.40
N ASN A 67 -6.01 -15.11 -9.01
CA ASN A 67 -7.16 -15.74 -8.35
C ASN A 67 -6.80 -16.66 -7.17
N GLN A 68 -5.52 -17.00 -7.01
CA GLN A 68 -4.98 -17.78 -5.89
C GLN A 68 -4.23 -16.87 -4.90
N HIS A 69 -4.45 -15.55 -4.98
CA HIS A 69 -3.85 -14.52 -4.15
C HIS A 69 -2.30 -14.50 -4.20
N ARG A 70 -1.72 -14.90 -5.33
CA ARG A 70 -0.28 -14.84 -5.56
C ARG A 70 0.10 -13.51 -6.17
N LEU A 71 1.22 -12.95 -5.75
CA LEU A 71 1.75 -11.69 -6.27
C LEU A 71 2.02 -11.80 -7.77
N ILE A 72 1.32 -10.97 -8.55
CA ILE A 72 1.65 -10.67 -9.94
C ILE A 72 2.68 -9.54 -9.93
N GLU A 73 2.32 -8.39 -9.35
CA GLU A 73 3.17 -7.20 -9.33
C GLU A 73 2.80 -6.25 -8.19
N PHE A 74 3.75 -5.39 -7.80
CA PHE A 74 3.52 -4.24 -6.92
C PHE A 74 3.75 -2.96 -7.73
N CYS A 75 2.75 -2.08 -7.77
CA CYS A 75 2.80 -0.86 -8.56
C CYS A 75 2.56 0.37 -7.66
N GLU A 76 3.52 1.30 -7.64
CA GLU A 76 3.27 2.65 -7.11
C GLU A 76 2.55 3.46 -8.19
N LEU A 77 1.34 3.92 -7.89
CA LEU A 77 0.44 4.45 -8.92
C LEU A 77 0.21 5.96 -8.80
N PHE A 78 0.14 6.48 -7.57
CA PHE A 78 -0.05 7.90 -7.34
C PHE A 78 0.96 8.41 -6.33
N HIS A 79 1.59 9.53 -6.65
CA HIS A 79 2.49 10.23 -5.76
C HIS A 79 1.83 11.54 -5.34
N GLY A 80 1.51 11.63 -4.06
CA GLY A 80 0.83 12.76 -3.46
C GLY A 80 1.75 13.89 -3.05
N THR A 81 1.14 14.84 -2.35
CA THR A 81 1.84 15.87 -1.60
C THR A 81 2.15 15.35 -0.19
N ILE A 82 2.34 16.24 0.77
CA ILE A 82 2.49 15.89 2.18
C ILE A 82 1.16 15.39 2.78
N ASP A 83 0.01 15.77 2.20
CA ASP A 83 -1.33 15.60 2.82
C ASP A 83 -2.26 14.59 2.13
N ALA A 84 -2.09 14.35 0.82
CA ALA A 84 -2.92 13.41 0.04
C ALA A 84 -2.31 13.11 -1.34
N ALA A 85 -2.52 11.90 -1.85
CA ALA A 85 -2.41 11.58 -3.28
C ALA A 85 -3.80 11.55 -3.94
N PRO A 86 -4.06 12.27 -5.05
CA PRO A 86 -5.30 12.11 -5.79
C PRO A 86 -5.33 10.73 -6.46
N VAL A 87 -6.25 9.88 -6.03
CA VAL A 87 -6.42 8.52 -6.54
C VAL A 87 -7.63 8.48 -7.47
N TYR A 88 -7.43 7.97 -8.69
CA TYR A 88 -8.47 7.92 -9.71
C TYR A 88 -8.87 6.47 -10.01
N PRO A 89 -10.14 6.07 -9.75
CA PRO A 89 -10.60 4.70 -9.99
C PRO A 89 -10.34 4.18 -11.41
N ARG A 90 -10.44 5.05 -12.42
CA ARG A 90 -10.18 4.67 -13.82
C ARG A 90 -8.76 4.15 -14.07
N GLU A 91 -7.76 4.72 -13.40
CA GLU A 91 -6.36 4.30 -13.58
C GLU A 91 -6.11 2.99 -12.83
N VAL A 92 -6.74 2.80 -11.67
CA VAL A 92 -6.69 1.53 -10.92
C VAL A 92 -7.35 0.41 -11.73
N VAL A 93 -8.55 0.66 -12.29
CA VAL A 93 -9.25 -0.32 -13.15
C VAL A 93 -8.40 -0.68 -14.38
N LYS A 94 -7.80 0.33 -15.05
CA LYS A 94 -6.91 0.09 -16.19
C LYS A 94 -5.73 -0.80 -15.79
N LEU A 95 -5.05 -0.48 -14.70
CA LEU A 95 -3.90 -1.23 -14.19
C LEU A 95 -4.28 -2.69 -13.90
N VAL A 96 -5.40 -2.91 -13.21
CA VAL A 96 -5.90 -4.24 -12.85
C VAL A 96 -6.19 -5.08 -14.10
N LEU A 97 -6.86 -4.50 -15.09
CA LEU A 97 -7.17 -5.19 -16.35
C LEU A 97 -5.91 -5.50 -17.17
N GLU A 98 -4.95 -4.58 -17.23
CA GLU A 98 -3.69 -4.74 -17.95
C GLU A 98 -2.88 -5.95 -17.43
N HIS A 99 -2.94 -6.21 -16.12
CA HIS A 99 -2.22 -7.30 -15.47
C HIS A 99 -3.06 -8.58 -15.27
N ASN A 100 -4.32 -8.58 -15.72
CA ASN A 100 -5.28 -9.67 -15.49
C ASN A 100 -5.37 -10.07 -14.00
N ALA A 101 -5.35 -9.08 -13.10
CA ALA A 101 -5.41 -9.34 -11.67
C ALA A 101 -6.83 -9.77 -11.26
N GLY A 102 -6.92 -10.84 -10.46
CA GLY A 102 -8.18 -11.33 -9.88
C GLY A 102 -8.49 -10.76 -8.51
N ALA A 103 -7.48 -10.22 -7.83
CA ALA A 103 -7.62 -9.53 -6.57
C ALA A 103 -6.54 -8.46 -6.39
N VAL A 104 -6.78 -7.51 -5.48
CA VAL A 104 -5.83 -6.45 -5.14
C VAL A 104 -5.75 -6.20 -3.63
N ILE A 105 -4.61 -5.67 -3.20
CA ILE A 105 -4.46 -5.00 -1.89
C ILE A 105 -3.99 -3.57 -2.16
N PHE A 106 -4.67 -2.60 -1.57
CA PHE A 106 -4.22 -1.21 -1.63
C PHE A 106 -3.23 -0.92 -0.51
N ALA A 107 -2.35 0.04 -0.75
CA ALA A 107 -1.47 0.56 0.28
C ALA A 107 -1.19 2.04 0.09
N HIS A 108 -1.03 2.78 1.19
CA HIS A 108 -0.38 4.08 1.15
C HIS A 108 0.46 4.30 2.40
N ASN A 109 1.51 5.11 2.30
CA ASN A 109 2.30 5.52 3.45
C ASN A 109 1.89 6.90 3.98
N HIS A 110 1.94 7.07 5.29
CA HIS A 110 1.90 8.38 5.93
C HIS A 110 3.33 8.76 6.38
N PRO A 111 3.96 9.78 5.77
CA PRO A 111 5.30 10.24 6.18
C PRO A 111 5.39 10.69 7.64
N SER A 112 4.25 11.04 8.25
CA SER A 112 4.14 11.37 9.68
C SER A 112 4.42 10.17 10.61
N GLY A 113 4.39 8.94 10.08
CA GLY A 113 4.51 7.71 10.85
C GLY A 113 3.21 7.23 11.50
N VAL A 114 2.15 8.06 11.53
CA VAL A 114 0.86 7.71 12.15
C VAL A 114 0.00 6.95 11.12
N ALA A 115 -0.28 5.67 11.37
CA ALA A 115 -1.03 4.82 10.45
C ALA A 115 -2.57 4.86 10.62
N GLU A 116 -3.12 5.82 11.37
CA GLU A 116 -4.57 5.95 11.51
C GLU A 116 -5.18 6.44 10.19
N PRO A 117 -6.11 5.69 9.56
CA PRO A 117 -6.73 6.09 8.31
C PRO A 117 -7.67 7.28 8.49
N SER A 118 -7.56 8.24 7.59
CA SER A 118 -8.46 9.37 7.49
C SER A 118 -9.82 8.97 6.91
N GLU A 119 -10.79 9.87 7.01
CA GLU A 119 -12.08 9.71 6.31
C GLU A 119 -11.92 9.76 4.78
N ALA A 120 -10.87 10.40 4.26
CA ALA A 120 -10.57 10.39 2.83
C ALA A 120 -10.14 8.98 2.39
N ASP A 121 -9.31 8.30 3.17
CA ASP A 121 -8.84 6.95 2.91
C ASP A 121 -10.00 5.96 2.87
N LYS A 122 -10.91 6.04 3.84
CA LYS A 122 -12.13 5.21 3.87
C LYS A 122 -13.00 5.43 2.63
N ARG A 123 -13.24 6.69 2.25
CA ARG A 123 -14.05 7.02 1.07
C ARG A 123 -13.43 6.53 -0.23
N ILE A 124 -12.12 6.73 -0.42
CA ILE A 124 -11.46 6.29 -1.65
C ILE A 124 -11.40 4.76 -1.72
N THR A 125 -11.10 4.09 -0.60
CA THR A 125 -11.12 2.61 -0.52
C THR A 125 -12.48 2.08 -0.96
N LYS A 126 -13.56 2.59 -0.36
CA LYS A 126 -14.91 2.19 -0.72
C LYS A 126 -15.19 2.41 -2.22
N ARG A 127 -14.84 3.58 -2.75
CA ARG A 127 -15.06 3.89 -4.17
C ARG A 127 -14.29 2.96 -5.11
N LEU A 128 -13.07 2.58 -4.75
CA LEU A 128 -12.27 1.63 -5.51
C LEU A 128 -12.84 0.20 -5.41
N THR A 129 -13.23 -0.23 -4.21
CA THR A 129 -13.88 -1.52 -3.99
C THR A 129 -15.17 -1.64 -4.81
N ASP A 130 -16.02 -0.63 -4.77
CA ASP A 130 -17.26 -0.60 -5.56
C ASP A 130 -16.97 -0.66 -7.08
N ALA A 131 -15.92 0.03 -7.54
CA ALA A 131 -15.55 0.04 -8.96
C ALA A 131 -14.97 -1.30 -9.44
N LEU A 132 -14.09 -1.93 -8.64
CA LEU A 132 -13.47 -3.21 -8.98
C LEU A 132 -14.45 -4.38 -8.87
N ALA A 133 -15.46 -4.28 -8.00
CA ALA A 133 -16.55 -5.25 -7.93
C ALA A 133 -17.33 -5.37 -9.25
N LEU A 134 -17.42 -4.31 -10.06
CA LEU A 134 -18.09 -4.34 -11.36
C LEU A 134 -17.36 -5.17 -12.43
N ILE A 135 -16.10 -5.53 -12.16
CA ILE A 135 -15.26 -6.35 -13.05
C ILE A 135 -14.78 -7.62 -12.35
N ASP A 136 -15.49 -8.05 -11.29
CA ASP A 136 -15.22 -9.27 -10.53
C ASP A 136 -13.83 -9.34 -9.86
N VAL A 137 -13.22 -8.18 -9.56
CA VAL A 137 -11.93 -8.10 -8.86
C VAL A 137 -12.13 -7.76 -7.39
N LYS A 138 -11.61 -8.61 -6.51
CA LYS A 138 -11.74 -8.43 -5.05
C LYS A 138 -10.68 -7.49 -4.51
N VAL A 139 -11.07 -6.55 -3.67
CA VAL A 139 -10.15 -5.81 -2.80
C VAL A 139 -10.05 -6.58 -1.50
N LEU A 140 -8.88 -7.18 -1.22
CA LEU A 140 -8.69 -8.03 -0.04
C LEU A 140 -8.37 -7.20 1.21
N ASP A 141 -7.66 -6.09 1.03
CA ASP A 141 -7.26 -5.22 2.14
C ASP A 141 -6.86 -3.82 1.63
N HIS A 142 -6.71 -2.90 2.57
CA HIS A 142 -6.01 -1.64 2.41
C HIS A 142 -5.08 -1.41 3.61
N ILE A 143 -3.78 -1.33 3.35
CA ILE A 143 -2.76 -1.12 4.39
C ILE A 143 -2.31 0.34 4.45
N VAL A 144 -2.40 0.95 5.63
CA VAL A 144 -1.75 2.25 5.91
C VAL A 144 -0.37 1.97 6.51
N VAL A 145 0.68 2.42 5.83
CA VAL A 145 2.07 2.23 6.25
C VAL A 145 2.53 3.44 7.06
N GLY A 146 2.62 3.25 8.38
CA GLY A 146 3.30 4.14 9.32
C GLY A 146 4.41 3.39 10.07
N GLU A 147 4.75 3.84 11.28
CA GLU A 147 5.69 3.11 12.15
C GLU A 147 5.18 1.70 12.48
N THR A 148 3.89 1.62 12.79
CA THR A 148 3.11 0.39 12.96
C THR A 148 2.01 0.38 11.90
N PRO A 149 2.12 -0.44 10.84
CA PRO A 149 1.12 -0.48 9.79
C PRO A 149 -0.25 -0.98 10.28
N VAL A 150 -1.31 -0.47 9.67
CA VAL A 150 -2.71 -0.80 9.99
C VAL A 150 -3.40 -1.42 8.77
N SER A 151 -4.15 -2.50 8.98
CA SER A 151 -5.01 -3.14 7.99
C SER A 151 -6.45 -2.68 8.14
N PHE A 152 -7.12 -2.41 7.01
CA PHE A 152 -8.55 -2.12 6.98
C PHE A 152 -9.36 -3.38 7.23
N ALA A 153 -8.94 -4.52 6.68
CA ALA A 153 -9.61 -5.81 6.87
C ALA A 153 -9.58 -6.23 8.35
N GLU A 154 -8.43 -6.12 9.03
CA GLU A 154 -8.32 -6.41 10.47
C GLU A 154 -9.22 -5.48 11.33
N ARG A 155 -9.52 -4.28 10.84
CA ARG A 155 -10.38 -3.29 11.50
C ARG A 155 -11.84 -3.36 11.08
N GLY A 156 -12.22 -4.28 10.17
CA GLY A 156 -13.59 -4.39 9.65
C GLY A 156 -14.06 -3.16 8.86
N LEU A 157 -13.13 -2.49 8.16
CA LEU A 157 -13.42 -1.33 7.31
C LEU A 157 -13.70 -1.70 5.85
N ILE A 158 -13.55 -2.98 5.50
CA ILE A 158 -13.85 -3.58 4.19
C ILE A 158 -14.44 -4.99 4.37
#